data_AF-A0A7W1JAA4-F1
#
_entry.id   AF-A0A7W1JAA4-F1
#
_cell.length_a   1.000
_cell.length_b   1.000
_cell.length_c   1.000
_cell.angle_alpha   90.00
_cell.angle_beta   90.00
_cell.angle_gamma   90.00
#
_symmetry.space_group_name_H-M   'P 1'
#
loop_
_entity.id
_entity.type
_entity.pdbx_description
1 polymer ?
#
loop_
_entity_poly.entity_id
_entity_poly.type
_entity_poly.pdbx_seq_one_letter_code
_entity_poly.pdbx_strand_id
1 'polypeptide(L)'
;PIGSVDSPPDSVAVALNGPDGAQQLVKLEHDGNGFAGRIAAPATGSWSIEVAAGLDQRTVDPGELKVLPPEDELRDPRLDRPGLEAFAKTTGGQVYDDAARLVASLPKDLRRSDSATPETALWDSWWVLATIVTLFACEWALRRANRLP
;
A
#
# COMPACT_ATOMS: atom_id res chain seq x y z
N PRO A 1 6.08 5.28 -42.31
CA PRO A 1 5.08 4.82 -41.33
C PRO A 1 5.75 4.62 -39.96
N ILE A 2 5.77 5.67 -39.14
CA ILE A 2 6.34 5.64 -37.80
C ILE A 2 5.21 5.17 -36.86
N GLY A 3 5.50 4.12 -36.09
CA GLY A 3 4.53 3.43 -35.23
C GLY A 3 3.81 4.39 -34.29
N SER A 4 2.50 4.21 -34.20
CA SER A 4 1.64 4.83 -33.20
C SER A 4 2.21 4.54 -31.81
N VAL A 5 2.50 5.59 -31.07
CA VAL A 5 2.64 5.51 -29.61
C VAL A 5 1.24 5.14 -29.12
N ASP A 6 1.03 3.87 -28.77
CA ASP A 6 -0.23 3.44 -28.16
C ASP A 6 -0.39 4.23 -26.87
N SER A 7 -1.37 5.13 -26.86
CA SER A 7 -1.82 5.75 -25.62
C SER A 7 -2.20 4.63 -24.64
N PRO A 8 -1.85 4.76 -23.35
CA PRO A 8 -2.30 3.78 -22.37
C PRO A 8 -3.83 3.67 -22.42
N PRO A 9 -4.39 2.46 -22.27
CA PRO A 9 -5.83 2.26 -22.31
C PRO A 9 -6.50 3.03 -21.18
N ASP A 10 -7.75 3.48 -21.37
CA ASP A 10 -8.52 4.15 -20.31
C ASP A 10 -8.90 3.20 -19.15
N SER A 11 -8.85 1.89 -19.39
CA SER A 11 -9.13 0.87 -18.39
C SER A 11 -8.41 -0.44 -18.68
N VAL A 12 -8.14 -1.21 -17.62
CA VAL A 12 -7.50 -2.52 -17.65
C VAL A 12 -8.38 -3.52 -16.95
N ALA A 13 -8.49 -4.74 -17.46
CA ALA A 13 -9.16 -5.83 -16.76
C ALA A 13 -8.10 -6.72 -16.11
N VAL A 14 -8.29 -7.05 -14.83
CA VAL A 14 -7.47 -8.02 -14.10
C VAL A 14 -8.33 -9.19 -13.66
N ALA A 15 -7.77 -10.40 -13.72
CA ALA A 15 -8.36 -11.60 -13.16
C ALA A 15 -7.76 -11.85 -11.77
N LEU A 16 -8.63 -12.02 -10.79
CA LEU A 16 -8.30 -12.51 -9.46
C LEU A 16 -8.57 -14.02 -9.43
N ASN A 17 -7.53 -14.83 -9.25
CA ASN A 17 -7.65 -16.28 -9.16
C ASN A 17 -7.43 -16.72 -7.71
N GLY A 18 -8.45 -17.33 -7.12
CA GLY A 18 -8.51 -17.73 -5.72
C GLY A 18 -8.07 -19.18 -5.48
N PRO A 19 -7.97 -19.58 -4.20
CA PRO A 19 -7.42 -20.87 -3.78
C PRO A 19 -8.26 -22.08 -4.22
N ASP A 20 -9.57 -21.91 -4.38
CA ASP A 20 -10.51 -22.97 -4.79
C ASP A 20 -10.84 -22.93 -6.29
N GLY A 21 -10.00 -22.26 -7.10
CA GLY A 21 -10.28 -22.01 -8.52
C GLY A 21 -11.37 -20.96 -8.76
N ALA A 22 -11.76 -20.23 -7.71
CA ALA A 22 -12.64 -19.06 -7.84
C ALA A 22 -11.96 -18.01 -8.71
N GLN A 23 -12.67 -17.47 -9.70
CA GLN A 23 -12.15 -16.42 -10.56
C GLN A 23 -13.07 -15.21 -10.54
N GLN A 24 -12.49 -14.03 -10.34
CA GLN A 24 -13.22 -12.77 -10.38
C GLN A 24 -12.52 -11.80 -11.33
N LEU A 25 -13.23 -11.34 -12.34
CA LEU A 25 -12.74 -10.30 -13.25
C LEU A 25 -13.04 -8.92 -12.65
N VAL A 26 -12.04 -8.06 -12.61
CA VAL A 26 -12.14 -6.70 -12.05
C VAL A 26 -11.69 -5.70 -13.09
N LYS A 27 -12.53 -4.70 -13.34
CA LYS A 27 -12.16 -3.56 -14.17
C LYS A 27 -11.47 -2.51 -13.31
N LEU A 28 -10.27 -2.11 -13.72
CA LEU A 28 -9.50 -1.01 -13.18
C LEU A 28 -9.61 0.19 -14.13
N GLU A 29 -9.80 1.38 -13.58
CA GLU A 29 -9.91 2.62 -14.33
C GLU A 29 -8.63 3.45 -14.16
N HIS A 30 -8.24 4.17 -15.20
CA HIS A 30 -7.07 5.03 -15.15
C HIS A 30 -7.30 6.20 -14.18
N ASP A 31 -6.42 6.38 -13.20
CA ASP A 31 -6.54 7.41 -12.15
C ASP A 31 -5.57 8.59 -12.31
N GLY A 32 -4.86 8.64 -13.43
CA GLY A 32 -3.87 9.68 -13.76
C GLY A 32 -2.42 9.25 -13.52
N ASN A 33 -2.16 8.33 -12.60
CA ASN A 33 -0.82 7.79 -12.34
C ASN A 33 -0.74 6.25 -12.43
N GLY A 34 -1.88 5.59 -12.61
CA GLY A 34 -1.98 4.16 -12.80
C GLY A 34 -3.42 3.72 -13.02
N PHE A 35 -3.72 2.48 -12.63
CA PHE A 35 -5.04 1.88 -12.73
C PHE A 35 -5.54 1.48 -11.35
N ALA A 36 -6.76 1.89 -10.99
CA ALA A 36 -7.35 1.61 -9.69
C ALA A 36 -8.77 1.05 -9.82
N GLY A 37 -9.15 0.20 -8.86
CA GLY A 37 -10.48 -0.39 -8.78
C GLY A 37 -10.82 -0.75 -7.35
N ARG A 38 -12.12 -0.93 -7.07
CA ARG A 38 -12.62 -1.36 -5.76
C ARG A 38 -13.41 -2.65 -5.92
N ILE A 39 -13.20 -3.56 -4.98
CA ILE A 39 -13.90 -4.85 -4.91
C ILE A 39 -14.41 -5.09 -3.50
N ALA A 40 -15.49 -5.87 -3.39
CA ALA A 40 -15.81 -6.53 -2.13
C ALA A 40 -14.72 -7.56 -1.81
N ALA A 41 -14.36 -7.70 -0.54
CA ALA A 41 -13.37 -8.69 -0.12
C ALA A 41 -13.83 -10.10 -0.55
N PRO A 42 -13.02 -10.83 -1.34
CA PRO A 42 -13.38 -12.16 -1.79
C PRO A 42 -13.17 -13.19 -0.67
N ALA A 43 -13.35 -14.48 -0.95
CA ALA A 43 -13.18 -15.53 0.06
C ALA A 43 -11.78 -15.52 0.68
N THR A 44 -11.69 -15.92 1.95
CA THR A 44 -10.43 -16.05 2.68
C THR A 44 -9.45 -16.97 1.94
N GLY A 45 -8.19 -16.56 1.86
CA GLY A 45 -7.10 -17.31 1.23
C GLY A 45 -6.15 -16.43 0.42
N SER A 46 -5.23 -17.08 -0.29
CA SER A 46 -4.29 -16.41 -1.20
C SER A 46 -4.88 -16.34 -2.61
N TRP A 47 -4.82 -15.16 -3.21
CA TRP A 47 -5.30 -14.86 -4.55
C TRP A 47 -4.15 -14.36 -5.43
N SER A 48 -4.07 -14.84 -6.68
CA SER A 48 -3.19 -14.25 -7.69
C SER A 48 -3.94 -13.18 -8.49
N ILE A 49 -3.23 -12.12 -8.86
CA ILE A 49 -3.74 -11.01 -9.67
C ILE A 49 -2.99 -11.03 -11.00
N GLU A 50 -3.71 -11.22 -12.09
CA GLU A 50 -3.15 -11.30 -13.43
C GLU A 50 -3.87 -10.34 -14.38
N VAL A 51 -3.15 -9.71 -15.31
CA VAL A 51 -3.79 -8.88 -16.34
C VAL A 51 -4.60 -9.78 -17.26
N ALA A 52 -5.89 -9.50 -17.43
CA ALA A 52 -6.76 -10.23 -18.36
C ALA A 52 -6.90 -9.49 -19.70
N ALA A 53 -6.94 -8.16 -19.69
CA ALA A 53 -7.02 -7.34 -20.90
C ALA A 53 -6.54 -5.89 -20.66
N GLY A 54 -6.11 -5.21 -21.72
CA GLY A 54 -5.72 -3.80 -21.70
C GLY A 54 -4.20 -3.56 -21.65
N LEU A 55 -3.44 -4.40 -20.94
CA LEU A 55 -1.98 -4.36 -20.93
C LEU A 55 -1.39 -5.69 -21.42
N ASP A 56 -0.16 -5.66 -21.91
CA ASP A 56 0.57 -6.89 -22.24
C ASP A 56 0.98 -7.59 -20.93
N GLN A 57 0.46 -8.79 -20.70
CA GLN A 57 0.79 -9.65 -19.56
C GLN A 57 2.30 -9.89 -19.40
N ARG A 58 3.09 -9.84 -20.48
CA ARG A 58 4.55 -10.03 -20.41
C ARG A 58 5.29 -8.84 -19.82
N THR A 59 4.62 -7.70 -19.72
CA THR A 59 5.20 -6.43 -19.23
C THR A 59 4.78 -6.10 -17.80
N VAL A 60 3.90 -6.93 -17.21
CA VAL A 60 3.33 -6.71 -15.89
C VAL A 60 3.58 -7.94 -15.03
N ASP A 61 4.26 -7.73 -13.91
CA ASP A 61 4.47 -8.80 -12.94
C ASP A 61 3.16 -9.20 -12.25
N PRO A 62 2.91 -10.49 -12.00
CA PRO A 62 1.74 -10.94 -11.25
C PRO A 62 1.71 -10.36 -9.84
N GLY A 63 0.53 -9.98 -9.37
CA GLY A 63 0.31 -9.54 -7.99
C GLY A 63 -0.18 -10.67 -7.10
N GLU A 64 -0.03 -10.51 -5.78
CA GLU A 64 -0.60 -11.41 -4.78
C GLU A 64 -1.49 -10.63 -3.80
N LEU A 65 -2.64 -11.20 -3.47
CA LEU A 65 -3.58 -10.69 -2.47
C LEU A 65 -3.86 -11.78 -1.44
N LYS A 66 -3.58 -11.50 -0.17
CA LYS A 66 -3.93 -12.41 0.94
C LYS A 66 -5.14 -11.88 1.69
N VAL A 67 -6.25 -12.63 1.65
CA VAL A 67 -7.45 -12.34 2.41
C VAL A 67 -7.44 -13.22 3.66
N LEU A 68 -7.39 -12.59 4.83
CA LEU A 68 -7.44 -13.27 6.12
C LEU A 68 -8.89 -13.34 6.61
N PRO A 69 -9.25 -14.39 7.38
CA PRO A 69 -10.52 -14.35 8.09
C PRO A 69 -10.46 -13.20 9.11
N PRO A 70 -11.60 -12.59 9.45
CA PRO A 70 -11.64 -11.66 10.57
C PRO A 70 -11.06 -12.36 11.81
N GLU A 71 -10.04 -11.75 12.42
CA GLU A 71 -9.24 -12.34 13.49
C GLU A 71 -10.06 -12.51 14.78
N ASP A 72 -9.53 -13.32 15.71
CA ASP A 72 -10.12 -13.74 16.99
C ASP A 72 -10.62 -12.60 17.93
N GLU A 73 -10.43 -11.31 17.60
CA GLU A 73 -11.08 -10.20 18.31
C GLU A 73 -12.61 -10.33 18.36
N LEU A 74 -13.21 -11.03 17.38
CA LEU A 74 -14.65 -11.36 17.38
C LEU A 74 -15.00 -12.60 18.21
N ARG A 75 -14.02 -13.43 18.59
CA ARG A 75 -14.24 -14.73 19.28
C ARG A 75 -14.37 -14.59 20.79
N ASP A 76 -13.67 -13.64 21.40
CA ASP A 76 -13.91 -13.18 22.77
C ASP A 76 -14.00 -11.65 22.80
N PRO A 77 -15.20 -11.07 22.56
CA PRO A 77 -15.40 -9.62 22.53
C PRO A 77 -15.36 -9.00 23.94
N ARG A 78 -14.79 -9.69 24.94
CA ARG A 78 -14.63 -9.17 26.29
C ARG A 78 -13.51 -8.15 26.30
N LEU A 79 -13.93 -6.91 26.16
CA LEU A 79 -13.11 -5.73 26.38
C LEU A 79 -12.47 -5.75 27.79
N ASP A 80 -11.14 -5.78 27.88
CA ASP A 80 -10.41 -5.52 29.13
C ASP A 80 -10.50 -4.03 29.47
N ARG A 81 -11.67 -3.63 29.98
CA ARG A 81 -11.96 -2.25 30.36
C ARG A 81 -10.96 -1.70 31.39
N PRO A 82 -10.59 -2.44 32.46
CA PRO A 82 -9.55 -1.99 33.39
C PRO A 82 -8.21 -1.70 32.70
N GLY A 83 -7.75 -2.58 31.81
CA GLY A 83 -6.52 -2.39 31.04
C GLY A 83 -6.58 -1.16 30.13
N LEU A 84 -7.69 -0.98 29.41
CA LEU A 84 -7.89 0.18 28.53
C LEU A 84 -7.96 1.50 29.31
N GLU A 85 -8.60 1.52 30.48
CA GLU A 85 -8.66 2.70 31.33
C GLU A 85 -7.28 3.08 31.88
N ALA A 86 -6.47 2.09 32.26
CA ALA A 86 -5.07 2.32 32.67
C ALA A 86 -4.21 2.86 31.52
N PHE A 87 -4.39 2.31 30.31
CA PHE A 87 -3.69 2.75 29.12
C PHE A 87 -4.09 4.18 28.71
N ALA A 88 -5.39 4.48 28.69
CA ALA A 88 -5.92 5.80 28.37
C ALA A 88 -5.39 6.87 29.34
N LYS A 89 -5.36 6.58 30.64
CA LYS A 89 -4.77 7.50 31.64
C LYS A 89 -3.28 7.78 31.39
N THR A 90 -2.53 6.78 30.92
CA THR A 90 -1.09 6.92 30.67
C THR A 90 -0.79 7.71 29.40
N THR A 91 -1.64 7.59 28.39
CA THR A 91 -1.47 8.24 27.07
C THR A 91 -2.22 9.57 26.95
N GLY A 92 -3.00 9.96 27.95
CA GLY A 92 -3.89 11.13 27.89
C GLY A 92 -5.16 10.89 27.06
N GLY A 93 -5.46 9.64 26.72
CA GLY A 93 -6.65 9.24 25.97
C GLY A 93 -7.90 9.07 26.84
N GLN A 94 -9.00 8.71 26.19
CA GLN A 94 -10.29 8.44 26.83
C GLN A 94 -10.88 7.12 26.29
N VAL A 95 -11.46 6.32 27.19
CA VAL A 95 -12.18 5.08 26.83
C VAL A 95 -13.63 5.42 26.52
N TYR A 96 -14.12 4.98 25.37
CA TYR A 96 -15.51 5.13 24.95
C TYR A 96 -16.22 3.77 24.98
N ASP A 97 -17.44 3.75 25.51
CA ASP A 97 -18.35 2.59 25.54
C ASP A 97 -19.29 2.53 24.33
N ASP A 98 -19.43 3.65 23.62
CA ASP A 98 -20.36 3.85 22.53
C ASP A 98 -19.63 4.46 21.33
N ALA A 99 -19.80 3.81 20.17
CA ALA A 99 -19.25 4.26 18.90
C ALA A 99 -19.74 5.68 18.55
N ALA A 100 -20.99 6.03 18.86
CA ALA A 100 -21.50 7.37 18.57
C ALA A 100 -20.78 8.46 19.38
N ARG A 101 -20.45 8.18 20.65
CA ARG A 101 -19.67 9.10 21.50
C ARG A 101 -18.24 9.24 21.03
N LEU A 102 -17.61 8.14 20.61
CA LEU A 102 -16.29 8.17 20.00
C LEU A 102 -16.30 9.07 18.75
N VAL A 103 -17.22 8.83 17.81
CA VAL A 103 -17.34 9.61 16.58
C VAL A 103 -17.59 11.09 16.88
N ALA A 104 -18.41 11.41 17.88
CA ALA A 104 -18.66 12.79 18.30
C ALA A 104 -17.43 13.48 18.91
N SER A 105 -16.51 12.72 19.51
CA SER A 105 -15.25 13.23 20.10
C SER A 105 -14.14 13.45 19.07
N LEU A 106 -14.27 12.85 17.88
CA LEU A 106 -13.28 13.01 16.83
C LEU A 106 -13.26 14.47 16.33
N PRO A 107 -12.07 15.00 15.97
CA PRO A 107 -11.96 16.27 15.28
C PRO A 107 -12.84 16.28 14.03
N LYS A 108 -13.64 17.32 13.83
CA LYS A 108 -14.54 17.42 12.67
C LYS A 108 -13.81 17.57 11.33
N ASP A 109 -12.51 17.85 11.40
CA ASP A 109 -11.60 18.02 10.26
C ASP A 109 -10.78 16.74 9.97
N LEU A 110 -11.36 15.55 10.12
CA LEU A 110 -10.75 14.28 9.67
C LEU A 110 -10.74 14.13 8.14
N ARG A 111 -10.36 15.20 7.44
CA ARG A 111 -10.17 15.22 5.99
C ARG A 111 -8.87 14.55 5.53
N ARG A 112 -8.20 13.83 6.42
CA ARG A 112 -7.06 13.00 6.09
C ARG A 112 -7.57 11.60 5.77
N SER A 113 -8.02 11.44 4.53
CA SER A 113 -7.87 10.14 3.90
C SER A 113 -6.37 9.86 3.92
N ASP A 114 -5.91 8.92 4.74
CA ASP A 114 -4.63 8.28 4.48
C ASP A 114 -4.80 7.49 3.18
N SER A 115 -4.73 8.22 2.06
CA SER A 115 -4.22 7.64 0.84
C SER A 115 -2.88 7.04 1.27
N ALA A 116 -2.76 5.72 1.19
CA ALA A 116 -1.47 5.06 1.15
C ALA A 116 -0.68 5.81 0.08
N THR A 117 0.11 6.79 0.52
CA THR A 117 0.96 7.56 -0.36
C THR A 117 1.90 6.48 -0.86
N PRO A 118 1.99 6.23 -2.18
CA PRO A 118 2.96 5.27 -2.67
C PRO A 118 4.30 5.68 -2.05
N GLU A 119 4.82 4.83 -1.17
CA GLU A 119 6.08 5.07 -0.51
C GLU A 119 7.14 4.94 -1.61
N THR A 120 7.38 6.02 -2.35
CA THR A 120 8.52 6.08 -3.26
C THR A 120 9.74 5.91 -2.38
N ALA A 121 10.34 4.72 -2.45
CA ALA A 121 11.51 4.40 -1.67
C ALA A 121 12.57 5.46 -1.98
N LEU A 122 13.28 5.94 -0.95
CA LEU A 122 14.40 6.88 -1.13
C LEU A 122 15.41 6.37 -2.16
N TRP A 123 15.52 5.05 -2.31
CA TRP A 123 16.37 4.37 -3.27
C TRP A 123 15.94 4.52 -4.74
N ASP A 124 14.68 4.85 -5.01
CA ASP A 124 14.18 5.11 -6.39
C ASP A 124 14.47 6.55 -6.86
N SER A 125 14.99 7.39 -5.98
CA SER A 125 15.34 8.78 -6.31
C SER A 125 16.74 8.88 -6.91
N TRP A 126 16.85 9.26 -8.17
CA TRP A 126 18.13 9.45 -8.87
C TRP A 126 19.13 10.38 -8.14
N TRP A 127 18.61 11.38 -7.40
CA TRP A 127 19.45 12.32 -6.64
C TRP A 127 20.07 11.67 -5.39
N VAL A 128 19.42 10.67 -4.79
CA VAL A 128 19.98 9.89 -3.66
C VAL A 128 21.17 9.09 -4.15
N LEU A 129 21.06 8.45 -5.32
CA LEU A 129 22.19 7.76 -5.95
C LEU A 129 23.34 8.73 -6.25
N ALA A 130 23.05 9.90 -6.84
CA ALA A 130 24.07 10.92 -7.12
C ALA A 130 24.78 11.40 -5.84
N THR A 131 24.05 11.56 -4.75
CA THR A 131 24.59 11.96 -3.44
C THR A 131 25.54 10.91 -2.87
N ILE A 132 25.15 9.63 -2.90
CA ILE A 132 25.98 8.51 -2.43
C ILE A 132 27.27 8.42 -3.27
N VAL A 133 27.16 8.46 -4.60
CA VAL A 133 28.32 8.42 -5.51
C VAL A 133 29.27 9.59 -5.25
N THR A 134 28.73 10.80 -5.02
CA THR A 134 29.54 11.98 -4.72
C THR A 134 30.27 11.85 -3.39
N LEU A 135 29.61 11.36 -2.34
CA LEU A 135 30.23 11.09 -1.04
C LEU A 135 31.37 10.07 -1.16
N PHE A 136 31.16 8.99 -1.90
CA PHE A 136 32.21 8.00 -2.18
C PHE A 136 33.37 8.58 -2.99
N ALA A 137 33.08 9.39 -4.01
CA ALA A 137 34.11 10.05 -4.79
C ALA A 137 34.91 11.06 -3.96
N CYS A 138 34.24 11.82 -3.08
CA CYS A 138 34.88 12.72 -2.13
C CYS A 138 35.77 11.95 -1.15
N GLU A 139 35.28 10.86 -0.57
CA GLU A 139 36.06 10.02 0.33
C GLU A 139 37.31 9.47 -0.37
N TRP A 140 37.15 8.92 -1.57
CA TRP A 140 38.26 8.42 -2.37
C TRP A 140 39.27 9.53 -2.69
N ALA A 141 38.80 10.71 -3.10
CA ALA A 141 39.66 11.86 -3.40
C ALA A 141 40.42 12.32 -2.14
N LEU A 142 39.76 12.32 -0.98
CA LEU A 142 40.38 12.67 0.30
C LEU A 142 41.45 11.65 0.71
N ARG A 143 41.16 10.35 0.61
CA ARG A 143 42.13 9.28 0.88
C ARG A 143 43.33 9.37 -0.06
N ARG A 144 43.06 9.60 -1.36
CA ARG A 144 44.10 9.74 -2.39
C ARG A 144 44.99 10.96 -2.15
N ALA A 145 44.42 12.09 -1.76
CA ALA A 145 45.15 13.31 -1.45
C ALA A 145 46.01 13.15 -0.18
N ASN A 146 45.48 12.46 0.84
CA ASN A 146 46.16 12.24 2.11
C ASN A 146 47.11 11.03 2.12
N ARG A 147 47.26 10.31 1.00
CA ARG A 147 48.05 9.07 0.87
C ARG A 147 47.71 8.02 1.94
N LEU A 148 46.46 8.01 2.40
CA LEU A 148 45.94 6.97 3.28
C LEU A 148 45.63 5.72 2.43
N PRO A 149 45.90 4.50 2.92
CA PRO A 149 45.53 3.27 2.21
C PRO A 149 44.02 3.16 1.96
#